data_AF-A0A318D6Y7-F1
#
_entry.id   AF-A0A318D6Y7-F1
#
_cell.length_a   1.000
_cell.length_b   1.000
_cell.length_c   1.000
_cell.angle_alpha   90.00
_cell.angle_beta   90.00
_cell.angle_gamma   90.00
#
_symmetry.space_group_name_H-M   'P 1'
#
loop_
_entity.id
_entity.type
_entity.pdbx_description
1 polymer ?
#
loop_
_entity_poly.entity_id
_entity_poly.type
_entity_poly.pdbx_seq_one_letter_code
_entity_poly.pdbx_strand_id
1 'polypeptide(L)'
;MAIADLVLTLRTDLADPESALFADDVLQRCIHKGVYRLARDLEISLSVVSDEVVPDPEGETRELLLLLGQIHACQVMRATTANTFSFSSGDKRVDKTKQPEHWAKLEEDLKALYKQRLSEIKPGAAASPEDYIISPSDMKPVIYEQGSDL
;
A
#
# COMPACT_ATOMS: atom_id res chain seq x y z
N MET A 1 8.23 2.40 -15.51
CA MET A 1 7.70 1.02 -15.50
C MET A 1 6.21 0.98 -15.80
N ALA A 2 5.76 0.09 -16.68
CA ALA A 2 4.33 -0.13 -16.89
C ALA A 2 3.70 -0.77 -15.65
N ILE A 3 2.47 -0.35 -15.32
CA ILE A 3 1.74 -0.92 -14.18
C ILE A 3 1.43 -2.41 -14.40
N ALA A 4 1.19 -2.82 -15.65
CA ALA A 4 0.99 -4.23 -15.99
C ALA A 4 2.18 -5.12 -15.57
N ASP A 5 3.41 -4.64 -15.75
CA ASP A 5 4.62 -5.39 -15.36
C ASP A 5 4.73 -5.51 -13.82
N LEU A 6 4.37 -4.44 -13.11
CA LEU A 6 4.29 -4.44 -11.65
C LEU A 6 3.21 -5.39 -11.15
N VAL A 7 2.05 -5.46 -11.82
CA VAL A 7 0.96 -6.40 -11.51
C VAL A 7 1.41 -7.85 -11.71
N LEU A 8 2.10 -8.15 -12.81
CA LEU A 8 2.65 -9.50 -13.06
C LEU A 8 3.67 -9.92 -12.00
N THR A 9 4.53 -8.99 -11.58
CA THR A 9 5.51 -9.25 -10.51
C THR A 9 4.78 -9.49 -9.18
N LEU A 10 3.89 -8.58 -8.81
CA LEU A 10 3.11 -8.65 -7.57
C LEU A 10 2.29 -9.95 -7.47
N ARG A 11 1.73 -10.41 -8.58
CA ARG A 11 1.00 -11.67 -8.68
C ARG A 11 1.87 -12.88 -8.36
N THR A 12 3.12 -12.86 -8.83
CA THR A 12 4.10 -13.90 -8.51
C THR A 12 4.44 -13.89 -7.03
N ASP A 13 4.66 -12.71 -6.44
CA ASP A 13 4.96 -12.56 -5.01
C ASP A 13 3.81 -13.03 -4.12
N LEU A 14 2.57 -12.80 -4.55
CA LEU A 14 1.36 -13.25 -3.85
C LEU A 14 1.04 -14.74 -4.07
N ALA A 15 1.87 -15.46 -4.82
CA ALA A 15 1.64 -16.84 -5.22
C ALA A 15 0.26 -17.07 -5.89
N ASP A 16 -0.18 -16.12 -6.71
CA ASP A 16 -1.46 -16.18 -7.46
C ASP A 16 -1.27 -16.19 -9.01
N PRO A 17 -0.43 -17.08 -9.57
CA PRO A 17 -0.13 -17.06 -11.01
C PRO A 17 -1.37 -17.24 -11.91
N GLU A 18 -2.43 -17.89 -11.42
CA GLU A 18 -3.64 -18.21 -12.18
C GLU A 18 -4.80 -17.21 -11.99
N SER A 19 -4.63 -16.14 -11.20
CA SER A 19 -5.69 -15.15 -10.93
C SER A 19 -6.86 -15.68 -10.11
N ALA A 20 -6.62 -16.70 -9.30
CA ALA A 20 -7.65 -17.31 -8.48
C ALA A 20 -8.04 -16.42 -7.29
N LEU A 21 -7.12 -15.59 -6.80
CA LEU A 21 -7.33 -14.77 -5.61
C LEU A 21 -7.57 -13.30 -5.94
N PHE A 22 -6.85 -12.76 -6.92
CA PHE A 22 -6.90 -11.34 -7.27
C PHE A 22 -7.25 -11.13 -8.74
N ALA A 23 -8.12 -10.16 -8.98
CA ALA A 23 -8.33 -9.60 -10.31
C ALA A 23 -7.27 -8.51 -10.59
N ASP A 24 -6.93 -8.31 -11.87
CA ASP A 24 -5.89 -7.36 -12.28
C ASP A 24 -6.19 -5.91 -11.86
N ASP A 25 -7.46 -5.51 -11.92
CA ASP A 25 -7.89 -4.16 -11.51
C ASP A 25 -7.69 -3.92 -10.01
N VAL A 26 -7.81 -4.98 -9.20
CA VAL A 26 -7.54 -4.94 -7.76
C VAL A 26 -6.04 -4.76 -7.51
N LEU A 27 -5.19 -5.52 -8.20
CA LEU A 27 -3.73 -5.40 -8.06
C LEU A 27 -3.24 -4.05 -8.58
N GLN A 28 -3.77 -3.56 -9.71
CA GLN A 28 -3.52 -2.20 -10.20
C GLN A 28 -3.85 -1.16 -9.13
N ARG A 29 -5.04 -1.23 -8.50
CA ARG A 29 -5.41 -0.29 -7.43
C ARG A 29 -4.44 -0.35 -6.24
N CYS A 30 -3.93 -1.54 -5.90
CA CYS A 30 -2.92 -1.71 -4.86
C CYS A 30 -1.62 -0.99 -5.22
N ILE A 31 -1.15 -1.11 -6.46
CA ILE A 31 0.04 -0.39 -6.96
C ILE A 31 -0.17 1.13 -6.94
N HIS A 32 -1.30 1.63 -7.44
CA HIS A 32 -1.60 3.07 -7.42
C HIS A 32 -1.56 3.63 -6.00
N LYS A 33 -2.17 2.93 -5.02
CA LYS A 33 -2.13 3.34 -3.61
C LYS A 33 -0.70 3.31 -3.06
N GLY A 34 0.09 2.31 -3.44
CA GLY A 34 1.50 2.18 -3.09
C GLY A 34 2.34 3.36 -3.61
N VAL A 35 2.12 3.80 -4.86
CA VAL A 35 2.87 4.90 -5.49
C VAL A 35 2.80 6.18 -4.66
N TYR A 36 1.60 6.63 -4.30
CA TYR A 36 1.44 7.87 -3.53
C TYR A 36 2.04 7.78 -2.13
N ARG A 37 1.88 6.62 -1.47
CA ARG A 37 2.45 6.40 -0.15
C ARG A 37 3.98 6.38 -0.21
N LEU A 38 4.56 5.69 -1.19
CA LEU A 38 6.01 5.58 -1.34
C LEU A 38 6.65 6.92 -1.68
N ALA A 39 6.05 7.69 -2.58
CA ALA A 39 6.49 9.05 -2.92
C ALA A 39 6.67 9.90 -1.67
N ARG A 40 5.65 9.88 -0.79
CA ARG A 40 5.67 10.59 0.49
C ARG A 40 6.70 10.02 1.44
N ASP A 41 6.71 8.70 1.66
CA ASP A 41 7.57 8.06 2.65
C ASP A 41 9.07 8.23 2.32
N LEU A 42 9.43 8.27 1.03
CA LEU A 42 10.79 8.53 0.56
C LEU A 42 11.09 10.02 0.27
N GLU A 43 10.07 10.90 0.32
CA GLU A 43 10.15 12.31 -0.14
C GLU A 43 10.71 12.44 -1.57
N ILE A 44 10.28 11.55 -2.47
CA ILE A 44 10.62 11.58 -3.89
C ILE A 44 9.39 11.95 -4.71
N SER A 45 9.62 12.41 -5.94
CA SER A 45 8.54 12.52 -6.91
C SER A 45 8.29 11.14 -7.52
N LEU A 46 7.09 10.58 -7.30
CA LEU A 46 6.59 9.38 -7.97
C LEU A 46 5.12 9.63 -8.33
N SER A 47 4.73 9.31 -9.56
CA SER A 47 3.39 9.56 -10.07
C SER A 47 2.97 8.48 -11.05
N VAL A 48 1.66 8.36 -11.29
CA VAL A 48 1.12 7.52 -12.36
C VAL A 48 0.70 8.41 -13.52
N VAL A 49 1.26 8.16 -14.70
CA VAL A 49 0.91 8.85 -15.96
C VAL A 49 0.69 7.80 -17.02
N SER A 50 -0.49 7.79 -17.65
CA SER A 50 -0.83 6.87 -18.75
C SER A 50 -0.52 5.40 -18.45
N ASP A 51 -0.94 4.91 -17.28
CA ASP A 51 -0.70 3.54 -16.79
C ASP A 51 0.78 3.15 -16.58
N GLU A 52 1.66 4.15 -16.45
CA GLU A 52 3.06 3.97 -16.08
C GLU A 52 3.40 4.70 -14.78
N VAL A 53 4.29 4.11 -13.99
CA VAL A 53 4.89 4.77 -12.84
C VAL A 53 6.11 5.56 -13.31
N VAL A 54 6.09 6.87 -13.03
CA VAL A 54 7.09 7.86 -13.47
C VAL A 54 7.57 8.70 -12.28
N PRO A 55 8.90 8.89 -12.11
CA PRO A 55 10.00 8.27 -12.85
C PRO A 55 10.03 6.75 -12.66
N ASP A 56 10.75 6.06 -13.54
CA ASP A 56 10.81 4.60 -13.52
C ASP A 56 11.36 4.10 -12.17
N PRO A 57 10.58 3.34 -11.37
CA PRO A 57 11.07 2.83 -10.09
C PRO A 57 12.08 1.71 -10.32
N GLU A 58 13.31 1.92 -9.84
CA GLU A 58 14.40 0.94 -9.90
C GLU A 58 14.89 0.56 -8.50
N GLY A 59 15.59 -0.57 -8.41
CA GLY A 59 16.21 -1.05 -7.17
C GLY A 59 15.26 -1.08 -5.98
N GLU A 60 15.69 -0.53 -4.84
CA GLU A 60 14.90 -0.51 -3.61
C GLU A 60 13.57 0.24 -3.73
N THR A 61 13.45 1.27 -4.59
CA THR A 61 12.18 1.96 -4.81
C THR A 61 11.14 1.02 -5.42
N ARG A 62 11.56 0.17 -6.37
CA ARG A 62 10.69 -0.86 -6.95
C ARG A 62 10.29 -1.90 -5.91
N GLU A 63 11.24 -2.41 -5.14
CA GLU A 63 10.99 -3.44 -4.14
C GLU A 63 10.05 -2.95 -3.04
N LEU A 64 10.24 -1.72 -2.55
CA LEU A 64 9.32 -1.09 -1.60
C LEU A 64 7.92 -0.87 -2.18
N LEU A 65 7.82 -0.53 -3.46
CA LEU A 65 6.54 -0.36 -4.13
C LEU A 65 5.77 -1.69 -4.22
N LEU A 66 6.45 -2.77 -4.61
CA LEU A 66 5.88 -4.12 -4.66
C LEU A 66 5.46 -4.61 -3.27
N LEU A 67 6.28 -4.35 -2.25
CA LEU A 67 5.96 -4.67 -0.86
C LEU A 67 4.71 -3.93 -0.36
N LEU A 68 4.56 -2.64 -0.70
CA LEU A 68 3.32 -1.89 -0.44
C LEU A 68 2.12 -2.48 -1.20
N GLY A 69 2.33 -2.92 -2.44
CA GLY A 69 1.35 -3.66 -3.23
C GLY A 69 0.85 -4.91 -2.49
N GLN A 70 1.75 -5.73 -1.95
CA GLN A 70 1.42 -6.94 -1.19
C GLN A 70 0.65 -6.61 0.10
N ILE A 71 1.06 -5.57 0.84
CA ILE A 71 0.33 -5.10 2.03
C ILE A 71 -1.10 -4.71 1.68
N HIS A 72 -1.30 -3.98 0.59
CA HIS A 72 -2.63 -3.56 0.15
C HIS A 72 -3.47 -4.74 -0.37
N ALA A 73 -2.86 -5.71 -1.04
CA ALA A 73 -3.53 -6.94 -1.44
C ALA A 73 -4.01 -7.74 -0.21
N CYS A 74 -3.19 -7.86 0.84
CA CYS A 74 -3.59 -8.48 2.11
C CYS A 74 -4.78 -7.75 2.76
N GLN A 75 -4.78 -6.41 2.73
CA GLN A 75 -5.91 -5.61 3.23
C GLN A 75 -7.21 -5.90 2.48
N VAL A 76 -7.14 -6.04 1.15
CA VAL A 76 -8.28 -6.42 0.32
C VAL A 76 -8.77 -7.82 0.70
N MET A 77 -7.87 -8.81 0.78
CA MET A 77 -8.27 -10.18 1.11
C MET A 77 -8.86 -10.31 2.51
N ARG A 78 -8.30 -9.60 3.49
CA ARG A 78 -8.87 -9.54 4.84
C ARG A 78 -10.30 -8.99 4.81
N ALA A 79 -10.55 -7.92 4.06
CA ALA A 79 -11.89 -7.35 3.93
C ALA A 79 -12.85 -8.31 3.20
N THR A 80 -12.40 -8.95 2.13
CA THR A 80 -13.20 -9.92 1.37
C THR A 80 -13.57 -11.15 2.22
N THR A 81 -12.59 -11.72 2.92
CA THR A 81 -12.78 -12.92 3.74
C THR A 81 -13.58 -12.63 5.01
N ALA A 82 -13.46 -11.43 5.60
CA ALA A 82 -14.26 -11.03 6.77
C ALA A 82 -15.77 -11.01 6.48
N ASN A 83 -16.15 -10.74 5.23
CA ASN A 83 -17.55 -10.76 4.78
C ASN A 83 -18.04 -12.17 4.38
N THR A 84 -17.19 -13.20 4.47
CA THR A 84 -17.54 -14.56 4.07
C THR A 84 -18.06 -15.36 5.27
N PHE A 85 -19.32 -15.81 5.19
CA PHE A 85 -19.96 -16.60 6.25
C PHE A 85 -19.44 -18.04 6.30
N SER A 86 -19.23 -18.56 7.51
CA SER A 86 -18.95 -19.98 7.75
C SER A 86 -20.27 -20.79 7.68
N PHE A 87 -20.25 -21.90 6.96
CA PHE A 87 -21.40 -22.79 6.81
C PHE A 87 -21.08 -24.18 7.41
N SER A 88 -22.00 -24.71 8.22
CA SER A 88 -21.95 -26.07 8.72
C SER A 88 -23.25 -26.79 8.37
N SER A 89 -23.17 -27.91 7.66
CA SER A 89 -24.32 -28.77 7.39
C SER A 89 -23.96 -30.23 7.65
N GLY A 90 -24.66 -30.85 8.60
CA GLY A 90 -24.44 -32.24 9.01
C GLY A 90 -23.00 -32.50 9.44
N ASP A 91 -22.32 -33.37 8.69
CA ASP A 91 -20.96 -33.86 8.94
C ASP A 91 -19.85 -33.01 8.31
N LYS A 92 -20.19 -32.03 7.45
CA LYS A 92 -19.20 -31.15 6.79
C LYS A 92 -19.18 -29.77 7.42
N ARG A 93 -18.05 -29.44 8.05
CA ARG A 93 -17.71 -28.09 8.51
C ARG A 93 -16.60 -27.53 7.61
N VAL A 94 -16.86 -26.41 6.95
CA VAL A 94 -15.81 -25.59 6.34
C VAL A 94 -15.66 -24.36 7.22
N ASP A 95 -14.69 -24.41 8.12
CA ASP A 95 -14.36 -23.29 8.98
C ASP A 95 -13.48 -22.28 8.22
N LYS A 96 -14.07 -21.17 7.80
CA LYS A 96 -13.36 -20.06 7.13
C LYS A 96 -13.01 -18.92 8.09
N THR A 97 -13.31 -19.05 9.39
CA THR A 97 -13.12 -17.97 10.37
C THR A 97 -11.66 -17.55 10.55
N LYS A 98 -10.71 -18.43 10.23
CA LYS A 98 -9.26 -18.16 10.33
C LYS A 98 -8.65 -17.45 9.12
N GLN A 99 -9.40 -17.33 8.01
CA GLN A 99 -8.86 -16.68 6.81
C GLN A 99 -8.58 -15.18 7.03
N PRO A 100 -9.49 -14.39 7.64
CA PRO A 100 -9.20 -12.98 7.94
C PRO A 100 -8.00 -12.81 8.89
N GLU A 101 -7.86 -13.69 9.88
CA GLU A 101 -6.73 -13.67 10.82
C GLU A 101 -5.40 -13.97 10.12
N HIS A 102 -5.40 -14.93 9.19
CA HIS A 102 -4.21 -15.25 8.39
C HIS A 102 -3.74 -14.03 7.57
N TRP A 103 -4.65 -13.38 6.85
CA TRP A 103 -4.33 -12.19 6.06
C TRP A 103 -3.91 -11.01 6.94
N ALA A 104 -4.49 -10.86 8.13
CA ALA A 104 -4.09 -9.84 9.09
C ALA A 104 -2.65 -10.04 9.58
N LYS A 105 -2.27 -11.29 9.88
CA LYS A 105 -0.90 -11.61 10.31
C LYS A 105 0.11 -11.35 9.19
N LEU A 106 -0.19 -11.80 7.97
CA LEU A 106 0.67 -11.54 6.82
C LEU A 106 0.82 -10.04 6.55
N GLU A 107 -0.26 -9.26 6.66
CA GLU A 107 -0.23 -7.80 6.56
C GLU A 107 0.71 -7.17 7.61
N GLU A 108 0.68 -7.67 8.85
CA GLU A 108 1.53 -7.18 9.93
C GLU A 108 3.02 -7.47 9.69
N ASP A 109 3.34 -8.71 9.30
CA ASP A 109 4.71 -9.14 8.99
C ASP A 109 5.29 -8.31 7.82
N LEU A 110 4.51 -8.10 6.75
CA LEU A 110 4.94 -7.29 5.61
C LEU A 110 5.10 -5.81 5.97
N LYS A 111 4.23 -5.26 6.84
CA LYS A 111 4.40 -3.89 7.35
C LYS A 111 5.66 -3.73 8.19
N ALA A 112 6.01 -4.72 9.00
CA ALA A 112 7.23 -4.70 9.78
C ALA A 112 8.46 -4.69 8.84
N LEU A 113 8.45 -5.54 7.81
CA LEU A 113 9.49 -5.56 6.79
C LEU A 113 9.59 -4.21 6.05
N TYR A 114 8.47 -3.62 5.65
CA TYR A 114 8.45 -2.33 4.97
C TYR A 114 9.06 -1.23 5.86
N LYS A 115 8.67 -1.16 7.13
CA LYS A 115 9.23 -0.19 8.08
C LYS A 115 10.72 -0.38 8.27
N GLN A 116 11.18 -1.62 8.36
CA GLN A 116 12.60 -1.94 8.49
C GLN A 116 13.37 -1.42 7.27
N ARG A 117 12.97 -1.82 6.06
CA ARG A 117 13.63 -1.40 4.80
C ARG A 117 13.58 0.12 4.61
N LEU A 118 12.45 0.74 4.93
CA LEU A 118 12.32 2.20 4.88
C LEU A 118 13.30 2.89 5.84
N SER A 119 13.50 2.34 7.04
CA SER A 119 14.45 2.90 8.02
C SER A 119 15.92 2.74 7.61
N GLU A 120 16.25 1.69 6.85
CA GLU A 120 17.59 1.46 6.29
C GLU A 120 17.93 2.51 5.21
N ILE A 121 16.93 2.91 4.40
CA ILE A 121 17.09 3.92 3.34
C ILE A 121 17.01 5.34 3.90
N LYS A 122 16.06 5.59 4.81
CA LYS A 122 15.80 6.90 5.40
C LYS A 122 15.62 6.78 6.91
N PRO A 123 16.72 6.89 7.68
CA PRO A 123 16.64 6.88 9.14
C PRO A 123 15.82 8.08 9.61
N GLY A 124 14.68 7.81 10.27
CA GLY A 124 13.71 8.82 10.73
C GLY A 124 12.35 8.74 10.05
N ALA A 125 12.24 8.15 8.85
CA ALA A 125 10.95 7.99 8.16
C ALA A 125 9.99 7.04 8.89
N ALA A 126 10.52 6.07 9.65
CA ALA A 126 9.73 5.15 10.47
C ALA A 126 9.18 5.79 11.77
N ALA A 127 9.62 7.00 12.14
CA ALA A 127 9.32 7.63 13.43
C ALA A 127 8.02 8.46 13.46
N SER A 128 7.35 8.66 12.32
CA SER A 128 6.01 9.27 12.27
C SER A 128 4.93 8.27 11.82
N PRO A 129 4.50 7.31 12.66
CA PRO A 129 3.34 6.49 12.38
C PRO A 129 2.00 7.25 12.52
N GLU A 130 2.01 8.39 13.21
CA GLU A 130 0.82 9.09 13.72
C GLU A 130 0.45 10.35 12.91
N ASP A 131 1.36 10.87 12.08
CA ASP A 131 1.10 12.06 11.25
C ASP A 131 0.39 11.69 9.94
N TYR A 132 -0.79 11.06 10.06
CA TYR A 132 -1.81 11.10 9.01
C TYR A 132 -2.56 12.44 9.01
N ILE A 133 -2.19 13.35 9.91
CA ILE A 133 -2.52 14.76 9.81
C ILE A 133 -1.57 15.33 8.76
N ILE A 134 -2.12 15.90 7.68
CA ILE A 134 -1.38 16.86 6.86
C ILE A 134 -1.07 18.03 7.79
N SER A 135 0.04 17.94 8.52
CA SER A 135 0.60 19.06 9.26
C SER A 135 1.44 19.79 8.22
N PRO A 136 0.96 20.91 7.65
CA PRO A 136 1.81 21.68 6.76
C PRO A 136 2.90 22.32 7.62
N SER A 137 4.02 21.63 7.76
CA SER A 137 5.19 22.05 8.54
C SER A 137 5.74 23.40 8.06
N ASP A 138 5.44 23.79 6.82
CA ASP A 138 5.89 25.03 6.18
C ASP A 138 4.79 26.05 5.86
N MET A 139 3.53 25.85 6.27
CA MET A 139 2.50 26.88 6.10
C MET A 139 2.62 27.94 7.20
N LYS A 140 3.32 29.02 6.89
CA LYS A 140 3.18 30.27 7.64
C LYS A 140 1.90 30.98 7.19
N PRO A 141 0.98 31.38 8.09
CA PRO A 141 -0.17 32.17 7.70
C PRO A 141 0.31 33.46 7.04
N VAL A 142 -0.16 33.71 5.82
CA VAL A 142 0.00 35.00 5.16
C VAL A 142 -0.95 35.97 5.85
N ILE A 143 -0.44 36.70 6.84
CA ILE A 143 -1.15 37.84 7.41
C ILE A 143 -1.14 38.91 6.31
N TYR A 144 -2.29 39.14 5.67
CA TYR A 144 -2.48 40.34 4.87
C TYR A 144 -2.55 41.52 5.84
N GLU A 145 -1.49 42.33 5.91
CA GLU A 145 -1.64 43.70 6.41
C GLU A 145 -2.47 44.45 5.39
N GLN A 146 -3.77 44.54 5.65
CA GLN A 146 -4.63 45.49 4.96
C GLN A 146 -4.27 46.88 5.46
N GLY A 147 -3.18 47.44 4.93
CA GLY A 147 -2.92 48.86 5.00
C GLY A 147 -3.88 49.57 4.07
N SER A 148 -4.72 50.44 4.62
CA SER A 148 -5.16 51.62 3.89
C SER A 148 -5.31 52.77 4.88
N ASP A 149 -4.35 53.68 4.79
CA ASP A 149 -4.45 55.07 5.20
C ASP A 149 -5.85 55.65 4.93
N LEU A 150 -6.41 56.30 5.96
CA LEU A 150 -7.20 57.54 5.86
C LEU A 150 -7.23 58.22 7.24
#